data_AF-A0A537TMS4-F1
#
_entry.id   AF-A0A537TMS4-F1
#
_cell.length_a   1.000
_cell.length_b   1.000
_cell.length_c   1.000
_cell.angle_alpha   90.00
_cell.angle_beta   90.00
_cell.angle_gamma   90.00
#
_symmetry.space_group_name_H-M   'P 1'
#
loop_
_entity.id
_entity.type
_entity.pdbx_description
1 polymer ?
#
loop_
_entity_poly.entity_id
_entity_poly.type
_entity_poly.pdbx_seq_one_letter_code
_entity_poly.pdbx_strand_id
1 'polypeptide(L)'
;MSNALGLAAVTAVLRDLLNNGLIDASVGDVTVSALAPDKITVDNGDSTQLNVFLYQVTPNQGWRNVGLPSVDAAGTARLSNPPLALDLHYLLTAYGAAEFEAEILLGYAMQVMHENPVLTRASIRNSLSPGPVAGGILPPALQTLTAAELADQIEQIKIVPQALSTEEISRLWTAFGAHYRPTAGYQASVVLIEGRKATRPALPVRVRQLFAVPLLDPHVDTVTAQDGKPIVASSTLVAEGERLLHVPMEVVVGGLPATIAERSDTRLVVSMPAGLPAGVQSLQVKHQFDFDTPDDPHRGLESNVVAFVLHPVFGGLTLNPAPSGTGPYTGQARVTVDPVPARAQRIALLLNRTTPATPSSYAFTANRRASDAAPVLVPIRNVARGEYFVRIQVDGAESPLDLDPASSGFGPKVTI
;
A
#
# COMPACT_ATOMS: atom_id res chain seq x y z
N MET A 1 -21.29 -27.28 6.38
CA MET A 1 -19.91 -27.63 6.81
C MET A 1 -19.91 -27.97 8.28
N SER A 2 -18.97 -28.80 8.73
CA SER A 2 -18.87 -29.17 10.15
C SER A 2 -18.18 -28.06 10.97
N ASN A 3 -18.23 -28.16 12.29
CA ASN A 3 -17.54 -27.24 13.20
C ASN A 3 -16.36 -27.92 13.92
N ALA A 4 -15.80 -27.25 14.93
CA ALA A 4 -14.62 -27.73 15.65
C ALA A 4 -14.78 -29.14 16.30
N LEU A 5 -16.03 -29.58 16.52
CA LEU A 5 -16.32 -30.92 17.07
C LEU A 5 -16.20 -32.04 16.01
N GLY A 6 -15.97 -31.69 14.74
CA GLY A 6 -15.95 -32.63 13.62
C GLY A 6 -14.99 -33.80 13.81
N LEU A 7 -13.79 -33.57 14.35
CA LEU A 7 -12.80 -34.64 14.60
C LEU A 7 -13.31 -35.66 15.61
N ALA A 8 -13.84 -35.18 16.74
CA ALA A 8 -14.37 -36.06 17.78
C ALA A 8 -15.62 -36.82 17.28
N ALA A 9 -16.45 -36.17 16.47
CA ALA A 9 -17.61 -36.80 15.84
C ALA A 9 -17.19 -37.92 14.88
N VAL A 10 -16.14 -37.74 14.06
CA VAL A 10 -15.61 -38.81 13.19
C VAL A 10 -15.15 -40.00 14.02
N THR A 11 -14.36 -39.76 15.07
CA THR A 11 -13.88 -40.83 15.96
C THR A 11 -15.03 -41.57 16.63
N ALA A 12 -16.08 -40.86 17.08
CA ALA A 12 -17.26 -41.48 17.67
C ALA A 12 -18.01 -42.37 16.67
N VAL A 13 -18.17 -41.90 15.42
CA VAL A 13 -18.82 -42.67 14.35
C VAL A 13 -18.00 -43.91 13.98
N LEU A 14 -16.67 -43.80 13.91
CA LEU A 14 -15.79 -44.95 13.66
C LEU A 14 -15.88 -45.98 14.78
N ARG A 15 -15.88 -45.53 16.04
CA ARG A 15 -16.04 -46.40 17.21
C ARG A 15 -17.37 -47.15 17.17
N ASP A 16 -18.46 -46.44 16.88
CA ASP A 16 -19.80 -47.03 16.79
C ASP A 16 -19.93 -48.00 15.60
N LEU A 17 -19.37 -47.65 14.43
CA LEU A 17 -19.30 -48.52 13.26
C LEU A 17 -18.62 -49.86 13.59
N LEU A 18 -17.46 -49.79 14.24
CA LEU A 18 -16.72 -51.00 14.65
C LEU A 18 -17.45 -51.77 15.73
N ASN A 19 -18.04 -51.09 16.73
CA ASN A 19 -18.80 -51.74 17.79
C ASN A 19 -19.98 -52.54 17.22
N ASN A 20 -20.77 -51.92 16.33
CA ASN A 20 -21.91 -52.58 15.70
C ASN A 20 -21.45 -53.75 14.80
N GLY A 21 -20.42 -53.54 14.00
CA GLY A 21 -19.88 -54.60 13.13
C GLY A 21 -19.34 -55.81 13.90
N LEU A 22 -18.72 -55.60 15.06
CA LEU A 22 -18.24 -56.69 15.92
C LEU A 22 -19.38 -57.42 16.63
N ILE A 23 -20.42 -56.71 17.05
CA ILE A 23 -21.64 -57.31 17.61
C ILE A 23 -22.33 -58.18 16.56
N ASP A 24 -22.50 -57.67 15.34
CA ASP A 24 -23.13 -58.39 14.23
C ASP A 24 -22.33 -59.65 13.84
N ALA A 25 -21.00 -59.58 13.89
CA ALA A 25 -20.11 -60.70 13.64
C ALA A 25 -20.00 -61.69 14.84
N SER A 26 -20.64 -61.41 15.98
CA SER A 26 -20.65 -62.26 17.18
C SER A 26 -19.24 -62.64 17.68
N VAL A 27 -18.30 -61.69 17.66
CA VAL A 27 -16.86 -61.90 17.97
C VAL A 27 -16.58 -62.05 19.47
N GLY A 28 -17.60 -62.00 20.33
CA GLY A 28 -17.50 -62.10 21.79
C GLY A 28 -17.72 -60.76 22.49
N ASP A 29 -17.39 -60.69 23.79
CA ASP A 29 -17.51 -59.45 24.58
C ASP A 29 -16.28 -58.56 24.34
N VAL A 30 -16.40 -57.69 23.33
CA VAL A 30 -15.31 -56.80 22.90
C VAL A 30 -15.61 -55.36 23.26
N THR A 31 -14.66 -54.71 23.92
CA THR A 31 -14.73 -53.27 24.16
C THR A 31 -14.09 -52.51 23.00
N VAL A 32 -14.83 -51.58 22.37
CA VAL A 32 -14.24 -50.61 21.41
C VAL A 32 -13.96 -49.29 22.11
N SER A 33 -12.71 -48.83 22.05
CA SER A 33 -12.23 -47.59 22.66
C SER A 33 -11.54 -46.67 21.64
N ALA A 34 -11.32 -45.41 22.05
CA ALA A 34 -10.60 -44.41 21.26
C ALA A 34 -9.63 -43.64 22.17
N LEU A 35 -8.79 -44.40 22.89
CA LEU A 35 -7.85 -43.89 23.87
C LEU A 35 -6.43 -43.86 23.30
N ALA A 36 -5.57 -43.07 23.94
CA ALA A 36 -4.14 -43.15 23.66
C ALA A 36 -3.61 -44.54 24.09
N PRO A 37 -2.71 -45.18 23.31
CA PRO A 37 -2.27 -46.55 23.57
C PRO A 37 -1.64 -46.77 24.96
N ASP A 38 -1.03 -45.75 25.57
CA ASP A 38 -0.45 -45.78 26.92
C ASP A 38 -1.48 -45.85 28.05
N LYS A 39 -2.73 -45.43 27.78
CA LYS A 39 -3.82 -45.45 28.76
C LYS A 39 -4.58 -46.76 28.78
N ILE A 40 -4.23 -47.69 27.90
CA ILE A 40 -4.84 -49.02 27.85
C ILE A 40 -4.12 -49.91 28.84
N THR A 41 -4.75 -50.14 30.00
CA THR A 41 -4.26 -51.06 31.02
C THR A 41 -4.63 -52.49 30.65
N VAL A 42 -3.63 -53.36 30.56
CA VAL A 42 -3.80 -54.79 30.21
C VAL A 42 -3.71 -55.69 31.46
N ASP A 43 -3.72 -55.12 32.67
CA ASP A 43 -3.45 -55.87 33.90
C ASP A 43 -4.72 -56.34 34.64
N ASN A 44 -4.68 -57.62 35.07
CA ASN A 44 -5.65 -58.33 35.93
C ASN A 44 -7.06 -58.58 35.36
N GLY A 45 -7.13 -58.94 34.08
CA GLY A 45 -8.35 -59.46 33.45
C GLY A 45 -8.45 -59.05 32.00
N ASP A 46 -7.54 -59.53 31.15
CA ASP A 46 -7.81 -60.14 29.84
C ASP A 46 -9.15 -59.76 29.19
N SER A 47 -9.31 -58.46 28.90
CA SER A 47 -10.48 -57.94 28.19
C SER A 47 -10.10 -57.71 26.73
N THR A 48 -10.85 -58.35 25.86
CA THR A 48 -10.73 -58.24 24.41
C THR A 48 -11.10 -56.82 24.02
N GLN A 49 -10.13 -56.08 23.47
CA GLN A 49 -10.30 -54.66 23.21
C GLN A 49 -9.80 -54.27 21.83
N LEU A 50 -10.62 -53.50 21.12
CA LEU A 50 -10.23 -52.82 19.89
C LEU A 50 -10.09 -51.33 20.16
N ASN A 51 -8.97 -50.72 19.80
CA ASN A 51 -8.74 -49.29 19.97
C ASN A 51 -8.59 -48.58 18.63
N VAL A 52 -9.26 -47.43 18.50
CA VAL A 52 -9.18 -46.54 17.33
C VAL A 52 -8.56 -45.22 17.77
N PHE A 53 -7.27 -45.04 17.50
CA PHE A 53 -6.53 -43.89 17.99
C PHE A 53 -6.18 -42.90 16.86
N LEU A 54 -6.62 -41.64 16.98
CA LEU A 54 -6.22 -40.56 16.07
C LEU A 54 -4.78 -40.13 16.38
N TYR A 55 -3.81 -40.59 15.60
CA TYR A 55 -2.39 -40.34 15.87
C TYR A 55 -1.81 -39.15 15.08
N GLN A 56 -2.44 -38.78 13.95
CA GLN A 56 -1.98 -37.67 13.12
C GLN A 56 -3.15 -36.99 12.42
N VAL A 57 -3.03 -35.67 12.24
CA VAL A 57 -3.97 -34.85 11.47
C VAL A 57 -3.16 -34.07 10.44
N THR A 58 -3.52 -34.15 9.16
CA THR A 58 -2.82 -33.43 8.08
C THR A 58 -3.78 -32.58 7.25
N PRO A 59 -3.31 -31.49 6.62
CA PRO A 59 -4.14 -30.74 5.68
C PRO A 59 -4.45 -31.55 4.42
N ASN A 60 -5.72 -31.59 4.03
CA ASN A 60 -6.14 -32.27 2.81
C ASN A 60 -5.62 -31.54 1.56
N GLN A 61 -4.88 -32.22 0.69
CA GLN A 61 -4.24 -31.59 -0.48
C GLN A 61 -5.23 -31.11 -1.54
N GLY A 62 -6.39 -31.76 -1.67
CA GLY A 62 -7.42 -31.37 -2.64
C GLY A 62 -8.19 -30.11 -2.22
N TRP A 63 -8.46 -29.97 -0.92
CA TRP A 63 -9.32 -28.91 -0.40
C TRP A 63 -8.58 -27.71 0.21
N ARG A 64 -7.29 -27.84 0.55
CA ARG A 64 -6.51 -26.76 1.20
C ARG A 64 -6.42 -25.46 0.40
N ASN A 65 -6.69 -25.50 -0.91
CA ASN A 65 -6.58 -24.35 -1.82
C ASN A 65 -7.95 -23.82 -2.30
N VAL A 66 -9.07 -24.32 -1.78
CA VAL A 66 -10.42 -23.91 -2.22
C VAL A 66 -10.73 -22.45 -1.88
N GLY A 67 -10.03 -21.86 -0.91
CA GLY A 67 -10.09 -20.42 -0.66
C GLY A 67 -9.01 -19.93 0.28
N LEU A 68 -8.69 -18.63 0.18
CA LEU A 68 -7.79 -17.94 1.10
C LEU A 68 -8.60 -17.18 2.15
N PRO A 69 -8.12 -17.12 3.41
CA PRO A 69 -8.70 -16.23 4.42
C PRO A 69 -8.45 -14.78 4.00
N SER A 70 -9.40 -14.18 3.31
CA SER A 70 -9.27 -12.84 2.76
C SER A 70 -9.91 -11.79 3.67
N VAL A 71 -9.31 -10.60 3.71
CA VAL A 71 -9.76 -9.44 4.48
C VAL A 71 -9.97 -8.24 3.57
N ASP A 72 -10.77 -7.29 4.02
CA ASP A 72 -10.98 -6.03 3.32
C ASP A 72 -9.68 -5.20 3.23
N ALA A 73 -9.70 -4.15 2.40
CA ALA A 73 -8.55 -3.27 2.20
C ALA A 73 -8.07 -2.57 3.49
N ALA A 74 -8.96 -2.42 4.48
CA ALA A 74 -8.62 -1.85 5.79
C ALA A 74 -8.06 -2.90 6.77
N GLY A 75 -8.09 -4.20 6.42
CA GLY A 75 -7.67 -5.30 7.28
C GLY A 75 -8.60 -5.57 8.47
N THR A 76 -9.81 -5.01 8.47
CA THR A 76 -10.72 -5.01 9.63
C THR A 76 -11.81 -6.08 9.58
N ALA A 77 -12.32 -6.39 8.39
CA ALA A 77 -13.39 -7.37 8.21
C ALA A 77 -12.96 -8.52 7.29
N ARG A 78 -13.46 -9.73 7.57
CA ARG A 78 -13.27 -10.90 6.72
C ARG A 78 -14.20 -10.84 5.52
N LEU A 79 -13.68 -11.18 4.35
CA LEU A 79 -14.46 -11.30 3.11
C LEU A 79 -14.96 -12.73 2.89
N SER A 80 -14.24 -13.73 3.41
CA SER A 80 -14.57 -15.16 3.26
C SER A 80 -14.23 -15.98 4.51
N ASN A 81 -14.85 -17.15 4.65
CA ASN A 81 -14.51 -18.17 5.64
C ASN A 81 -14.17 -19.48 4.92
N PRO A 82 -12.96 -19.65 4.35
CA PRO A 82 -12.60 -20.93 3.74
C PRO A 82 -12.59 -22.04 4.81
N PRO A 83 -13.05 -23.26 4.47
CA PRO A 83 -13.03 -24.38 5.39
C PRO A 83 -11.59 -24.84 5.67
N LEU A 84 -11.31 -25.21 6.91
CA LEU A 84 -10.14 -25.98 7.28
C LEU A 84 -10.39 -27.44 6.90
N ALA A 85 -9.70 -27.90 5.87
CA ALA A 85 -9.83 -29.25 5.35
C ALA A 85 -8.74 -30.18 5.88
N LEU A 86 -9.16 -31.27 6.51
CA LEU A 86 -8.28 -32.16 7.26
C LEU A 86 -8.46 -33.62 6.83
N ASP A 87 -7.35 -34.33 6.77
CA ASP A 87 -7.27 -35.78 6.72
C ASP A 87 -6.88 -36.29 8.11
N LEU A 88 -7.65 -37.26 8.62
CA LEU A 88 -7.48 -37.81 9.95
C LEU A 88 -6.86 -39.21 9.83
N HIS A 89 -5.72 -39.42 10.47
CA HIS A 89 -4.99 -40.69 10.41
C HIS A 89 -5.19 -41.46 11.72
N TYR A 90 -5.84 -42.61 11.60
CA TYR A 90 -6.20 -43.50 12.68
C TYR A 90 -5.31 -44.73 12.71
N LEU A 91 -5.00 -45.17 13.93
CA LEU A 91 -4.34 -46.41 14.23
C LEU A 91 -5.36 -47.35 14.85
N LEU A 92 -5.66 -48.45 14.17
CA LEU A 92 -6.54 -49.50 14.64
C LEU A 92 -5.70 -50.59 15.30
N THR A 93 -5.84 -50.77 16.60
CA THR A 93 -5.01 -51.69 17.39
C THR A 93 -5.87 -52.69 18.13
N ALA A 94 -5.52 -53.98 18.03
CA ALA A 94 -6.22 -55.06 18.71
C ALA A 94 -5.45 -55.56 19.94
N TYR A 95 -6.19 -55.82 21.01
CA TYR A 95 -5.73 -56.40 22.26
C TYR A 95 -6.55 -57.66 22.51
N GLY A 96 -5.86 -58.79 22.68
CA GLY A 96 -6.46 -60.09 22.98
C GLY A 96 -5.80 -60.69 24.22
N ALA A 97 -6.59 -61.47 24.94
CA ALA A 97 -6.19 -62.21 26.12
C ALA A 97 -5.63 -63.59 25.76
N ALA A 98 -6.27 -64.23 24.78
CA ALA A 98 -5.95 -65.57 24.33
C ALA A 98 -5.18 -65.59 23.00
N GLU A 99 -4.67 -66.77 22.66
CA GLU A 99 -4.03 -67.01 21.36
C GLU A 99 -5.01 -66.68 20.21
N PHE A 100 -4.50 -66.01 19.18
CA PHE A 100 -5.22 -65.59 17.96
C PHE A 100 -6.33 -64.56 18.14
N GLU A 101 -6.70 -64.21 19.37
CA GLU A 101 -7.84 -63.33 19.62
C GLU A 101 -7.60 -61.91 19.05
N ALA A 102 -6.38 -61.37 19.22
CA ALA A 102 -6.03 -60.07 18.67
C ALA A 102 -6.05 -60.07 17.13
N GLU A 103 -5.57 -61.15 16.50
CA GLU A 103 -5.54 -61.31 15.04
C GLU A 103 -6.95 -61.49 14.47
N ILE A 104 -7.79 -62.31 15.11
CA ILE A 104 -9.20 -62.51 14.75
C ILE A 104 -9.95 -61.18 14.85
N LEU A 105 -9.77 -60.47 15.97
CA LEU A 105 -10.42 -59.19 16.20
C LEU A 105 -10.00 -58.14 15.16
N LEU A 106 -8.69 -58.05 14.89
CA LEU A 106 -8.17 -57.14 13.87
C LEU A 106 -8.71 -57.50 12.48
N GLY A 107 -8.80 -58.78 12.14
CA GLY A 107 -9.36 -59.27 10.87
C GLY A 107 -10.81 -58.82 10.66
N TYR A 108 -11.68 -59.05 11.65
CA TYR A 108 -13.08 -58.60 11.59
C TYR A 108 -13.19 -57.07 11.53
N ALA A 109 -12.41 -56.35 12.33
CA ALA A 109 -12.42 -54.89 12.32
C ALA A 109 -11.99 -54.34 10.94
N MET A 110 -10.96 -54.93 10.33
CA MET A 110 -10.52 -54.57 8.98
C MET A 110 -11.57 -54.89 7.93
N GLN A 111 -12.29 -56.01 8.05
CA GLN A 111 -13.41 -56.36 7.18
C GLN A 111 -14.55 -55.33 7.29
N VAL A 112 -14.96 -54.96 8.50
CA VAL A 112 -16.00 -53.94 8.74
C VAL A 112 -15.62 -52.61 8.08
N MET A 113 -14.36 -52.18 8.23
CA MET A 113 -13.86 -50.94 7.62
C MET A 113 -13.79 -51.03 6.09
N HIS A 114 -13.51 -52.22 5.55
CA HIS A 114 -13.45 -52.46 4.10
C HIS A 114 -14.84 -52.48 3.46
N GLU A 115 -15.82 -53.05 4.14
CA GLU A 115 -17.22 -53.11 3.69
C GLU A 115 -17.95 -51.76 3.84
N ASN A 116 -17.43 -50.88 4.71
CA ASN A 116 -17.97 -49.54 4.94
C ASN A 116 -16.96 -48.43 4.60
N PRO A 117 -16.49 -48.33 3.33
CA PRO A 117 -15.43 -47.38 2.95
C PRO A 117 -15.90 -45.92 2.92
N VAL A 118 -17.20 -45.67 3.08
CA VAL A 118 -17.79 -44.32 3.12
C VAL A 118 -18.75 -44.22 4.29
N LEU A 119 -18.52 -43.25 5.18
CA LEU A 119 -19.44 -42.91 6.24
C LEU A 119 -20.62 -42.14 5.64
N THR A 120 -21.73 -42.84 5.46
CA THR A 120 -22.96 -42.25 4.94
C THR A 120 -23.54 -41.21 5.91
N ARG A 121 -24.29 -40.24 5.39
CA ARG A 121 -24.97 -39.23 6.23
C ARG A 121 -25.95 -39.87 7.22
N ALA A 122 -26.61 -40.95 6.81
CA ALA A 122 -27.53 -41.69 7.66
C ALA A 122 -26.81 -42.38 8.83
N SER A 123 -25.70 -43.07 8.57
CA SER A 123 -24.91 -43.71 9.63
C SER A 123 -24.33 -42.69 10.61
N ILE A 124 -23.82 -41.55 10.13
CA ILE A 124 -23.34 -40.46 10.99
C ILE A 124 -24.47 -39.94 11.90
N ARG A 125 -25.66 -39.69 11.35
CA ARG A 125 -26.81 -39.19 12.13
C ARG A 125 -27.28 -40.22 13.17
N ASN A 126 -27.39 -41.49 12.78
CA ASN A 126 -27.82 -42.56 13.68
C ASN A 126 -26.82 -42.76 14.83
N SER A 127 -25.53 -42.67 14.53
CA SER A 127 -24.44 -42.82 15.49
C SER A 127 -24.37 -41.67 16.50
N LEU A 128 -24.53 -40.43 16.02
CA LEU A 128 -24.46 -39.24 16.86
C LEU A 128 -25.79 -38.95 17.59
N SER A 129 -26.93 -39.39 17.06
CA SER A 129 -28.26 -39.22 17.64
C SER A 129 -29.03 -40.55 17.67
N PRO A 130 -28.65 -41.50 18.55
CA PRO A 130 -29.40 -42.73 18.69
C PRO A 130 -30.82 -42.39 19.15
N GLY A 131 -31.82 -42.98 18.50
CA GLY A 131 -33.23 -42.66 18.71
C GLY A 131 -33.71 -42.85 20.16
N PRO A 132 -34.97 -42.46 20.47
CA PRO A 132 -35.50 -42.38 21.84
C PRO A 132 -35.62 -43.73 22.59
N VAL A 133 -35.20 -44.84 21.97
CA VAL A 133 -35.31 -46.20 22.52
C VAL A 133 -34.13 -46.55 23.45
N ALA A 134 -33.04 -45.77 23.45
CA ALA A 134 -31.97 -45.87 24.43
C ALA A 134 -32.26 -44.97 25.65
N GLY A 135 -33.14 -45.44 26.53
CA GLY A 135 -33.36 -44.84 27.85
C GLY A 135 -32.13 -45.01 28.74
N GLY A 136 -31.10 -44.18 28.54
CA GLY A 136 -29.88 -44.22 29.32
C GLY A 136 -28.81 -43.27 28.79
N ILE A 137 -28.77 -42.06 29.36
CA ILE A 137 -27.59 -41.18 29.56
C ILE A 137 -26.41 -41.50 28.61
N LEU A 138 -26.45 -40.99 27.38
CA LEU A 138 -25.21 -40.83 26.62
C LEU A 138 -24.23 -40.00 27.46
N PRO A 139 -22.94 -40.37 27.54
CA PRO A 139 -21.93 -39.53 28.18
C PRO A 139 -22.07 -38.07 27.70
N PRO A 140 -22.00 -37.05 28.57
CA PRO A 140 -22.23 -35.64 28.20
C PRO A 140 -21.40 -35.19 26.98
N ALA A 141 -20.20 -35.77 26.84
CA ALA A 141 -19.32 -35.53 25.71
C ALA A 141 -19.84 -36.04 24.35
N LEU A 142 -20.71 -37.05 24.29
CA LEU A 142 -21.33 -37.53 23.04
C LEU A 142 -22.57 -36.73 22.67
N GLN A 143 -23.32 -36.23 23.66
CA GLN A 143 -24.49 -35.37 23.43
C GLN A 143 -24.08 -34.06 22.72
N THR A 144 -22.90 -33.52 23.05
CA THR A 144 -22.36 -32.32 22.39
C THR A 144 -21.91 -32.57 20.94
N LEU A 145 -21.57 -33.82 20.56
CA LEU A 145 -21.14 -34.14 19.20
C LEU A 145 -22.27 -34.11 18.17
N THR A 146 -23.53 -34.19 18.61
CA THR A 146 -24.69 -33.93 17.73
C THR A 146 -24.61 -32.56 17.05
N ALA A 147 -24.04 -31.57 17.76
CA ALA A 147 -23.84 -30.23 17.26
C ALA A 147 -22.69 -30.12 16.25
N ALA A 148 -21.93 -31.19 15.98
CA ALA A 148 -20.81 -31.16 15.03
C ALA A 148 -21.25 -30.94 13.57
N GLU A 149 -22.52 -31.24 13.25
CA GLU A 149 -23.11 -31.13 11.90
C GLU A 149 -22.29 -31.87 10.82
N LEU A 150 -21.60 -32.95 11.22
CA LEU A 150 -20.69 -33.70 10.37
C LEU A 150 -21.39 -34.30 9.14
N ALA A 151 -22.66 -34.69 9.28
CA ALA A 151 -23.48 -35.24 8.20
C ALA A 151 -23.86 -34.19 7.13
N ASP A 152 -23.85 -32.90 7.49
CA ASP A 152 -24.28 -31.79 6.62
C ASP A 152 -23.11 -31.11 5.91
N GLN A 153 -21.89 -31.66 6.06
CA GLN A 153 -20.76 -31.23 5.24
C GLN A 153 -20.94 -31.69 3.77
N ILE A 154 -20.27 -30.97 2.86
CA ILE A 154 -20.43 -31.16 1.41
C ILE A 154 -19.92 -32.54 0.99
N GLU A 155 -18.70 -32.88 1.39
CA GLU A 155 -18.06 -34.17 1.10
C GLU A 155 -18.48 -35.26 2.08
N GLN A 156 -18.56 -36.50 1.60
CA GLN A 156 -18.68 -37.66 2.48
C GLN A 156 -17.31 -38.06 2.99
N ILE A 157 -17.25 -38.57 4.22
CA ILE A 157 -16.00 -39.07 4.79
C ILE A 157 -15.75 -40.46 4.26
N LYS A 158 -14.61 -40.63 3.61
CA LYS A 158 -14.10 -41.88 3.06
C LYS A 158 -13.05 -42.44 4.01
N ILE A 159 -13.11 -43.74 4.22
CA ILE A 159 -12.17 -44.52 5.02
C ILE A 159 -11.31 -45.28 4.04
N VAL A 160 -10.00 -45.08 4.10
CA VAL A 160 -9.04 -45.73 3.21
C VAL A 160 -7.94 -46.39 4.05
N PRO A 161 -7.58 -47.66 3.79
CA PRO A 161 -6.41 -48.27 4.42
C PRO A 161 -5.15 -47.45 4.14
N GLN A 162 -4.36 -47.21 5.18
CA GLN A 162 -3.07 -46.54 5.08
C GLN A 162 -1.96 -47.54 5.36
N ALA A 163 -1.15 -47.83 4.34
CA ALA A 163 0.03 -48.65 4.49
C ALA A 163 1.07 -47.88 5.32
N LEU A 164 1.47 -48.46 6.45
CA LEU A 164 2.56 -47.96 7.29
C LEU A 164 3.76 -48.88 7.13
N SER A 165 4.94 -48.29 6.94
CA SER A 165 6.19 -49.05 6.91
C SER A 165 6.54 -49.58 8.30
N THR A 166 7.34 -50.65 8.35
CA THR A 166 7.81 -51.22 9.62
C THR A 166 8.55 -50.19 10.47
N GLU A 167 9.29 -49.27 9.84
CA GLU A 167 10.00 -48.20 10.53
C GLU A 167 9.03 -47.19 11.16
N GLU A 168 8.00 -46.74 10.42
CA GLU A 168 6.99 -45.82 10.94
C GLU A 168 6.23 -46.43 12.11
N ILE A 169 5.80 -47.68 11.97
CA ILE A 169 5.13 -48.43 13.04
C ILE A 169 6.03 -48.53 14.27
N SER A 170 7.31 -48.92 14.10
CA SER A 170 8.27 -49.03 15.22
C SER A 170 8.47 -47.69 15.93
N ARG A 171 8.54 -46.58 15.18
CA ARG A 171 8.69 -45.23 15.74
C ARG A 171 7.44 -44.78 16.49
N LEU A 172 6.25 -45.02 15.94
CA LEU A 172 4.98 -44.70 16.59
C LEU A 172 4.85 -45.42 17.93
N TRP A 173 5.08 -46.74 17.95
CA TRP A 173 4.98 -47.53 19.17
C TRP A 173 6.02 -47.16 20.23
N THR A 174 7.25 -46.83 19.81
CA THR A 174 8.27 -46.30 20.72
C THR A 174 7.83 -44.95 21.30
N ALA A 175 7.27 -44.06 20.49
CA ALA A 175 6.80 -42.75 20.92
C ALA A 175 5.59 -42.82 21.87
N PHE A 176 4.73 -43.84 21.72
CA PHE A 176 3.62 -44.07 22.64
C PHE A 176 4.08 -44.59 24.01
N GLY A 177 5.29 -45.13 24.13
CA GLY A 177 5.74 -45.76 25.38
C GLY A 177 4.92 -47.01 25.77
N ALA A 178 4.24 -47.62 24.81
CA ALA A 178 3.39 -48.79 25.00
C ALA A 178 3.97 -50.03 24.30
N HIS A 179 3.58 -51.21 24.75
CA HIS A 179 4.02 -52.46 24.12
C HIS A 179 3.36 -52.66 22.76
N TYR A 180 4.16 -53.02 21.77
CA TYR A 180 3.71 -53.30 20.41
C TYR A 180 2.52 -54.29 20.37
N ARG A 181 1.53 -54.01 19.51
CA ARG A 181 0.35 -54.85 19.28
C ARG A 181 0.01 -54.92 17.78
N PRO A 182 -0.71 -55.97 17.33
CA PRO A 182 -1.24 -56.04 15.97
C PRO A 182 -2.03 -54.77 15.62
N THR A 183 -1.66 -54.14 14.50
CA THR A 183 -2.10 -52.79 14.16
C THR A 183 -2.32 -52.61 12.66
N ALA A 184 -3.34 -51.85 12.28
CA ALA A 184 -3.60 -51.39 10.92
C ALA A 184 -3.79 -49.86 10.88
N GLY A 185 -3.26 -49.21 9.84
CA GLY A 185 -3.45 -47.77 9.61
C GLY A 185 -4.66 -47.48 8.73
N TYR A 186 -5.38 -46.40 9.04
CA TYR A 186 -6.51 -45.91 8.23
C TYR A 186 -6.50 -44.39 8.14
N GLN A 187 -6.89 -43.86 6.99
CA GLN A 187 -7.13 -42.44 6.80
C GLN A 187 -8.63 -42.18 6.59
N ALA A 188 -9.18 -41.23 7.34
CA ALA A 188 -10.51 -40.68 7.12
C ALA A 188 -10.39 -39.32 6.42
N SER A 189 -10.95 -39.19 5.22
CA SER A 189 -10.85 -38.00 4.36
C SER A 189 -12.21 -37.66 3.71
N VAL A 190 -12.68 -36.42 3.66
CA VAL A 190 -12.12 -35.18 4.20
C VAL A 190 -13.04 -34.63 5.28
N VAL A 191 -12.47 -34.03 6.32
CA VAL A 191 -13.25 -33.34 7.36
C VAL A 191 -13.11 -31.83 7.14
N LEU A 192 -14.24 -31.16 6.91
CA LEU A 192 -14.29 -29.73 6.60
C LEU A 192 -14.83 -28.93 7.78
N ILE A 193 -13.97 -28.15 8.44
CA ILE A 193 -14.33 -27.27 9.56
C ILE A 193 -14.44 -25.83 9.07
N GLU A 194 -15.62 -25.22 9.17
CA GLU A 194 -15.83 -23.83 8.74
C GLU A 194 -16.31 -22.93 9.88
N GLY A 195 -15.78 -21.72 9.95
CA GLY A 195 -16.24 -20.70 10.90
C GLY A 195 -17.50 -19.99 10.41
N ARG A 196 -18.45 -19.71 11.31
CA ARG A 196 -19.69 -18.97 11.00
C ARG A 196 -19.59 -17.45 11.25
N LYS A 197 -18.40 -16.87 11.13
CA LYS A 197 -18.23 -15.42 11.35
C LYS A 197 -18.88 -14.65 10.21
N ALA A 198 -19.50 -13.51 10.51
CA ALA A 198 -20.06 -12.65 9.47
C ALA A 198 -18.96 -12.22 8.49
N THR A 199 -19.22 -12.39 7.19
CA THR A 199 -18.36 -11.94 6.10
C THR A 199 -18.98 -10.71 5.44
N ARG A 200 -18.14 -9.80 4.93
CA ARG A 200 -18.59 -8.63 4.17
C ARG A 200 -18.22 -8.83 2.70
N PRO A 201 -19.13 -9.34 1.85
CA PRO A 201 -18.82 -9.50 0.43
C PRO A 201 -18.62 -8.11 -0.20
N ALA A 202 -17.63 -8.00 -1.09
CA ALA A 202 -17.40 -6.78 -1.84
C ALA A 202 -18.52 -6.56 -2.87
N LEU A 203 -18.77 -5.30 -3.23
CA LEU A 203 -19.66 -4.97 -4.33
C LEU A 203 -19.06 -5.48 -5.65
N PRO A 204 -19.89 -5.99 -6.59
CA PRO A 204 -19.42 -6.34 -7.92
C PRO A 204 -18.77 -5.13 -8.62
N VAL A 205 -17.62 -5.36 -9.26
CA VAL A 205 -16.99 -4.35 -10.11
C VAL A 205 -17.89 -4.06 -11.30
N ARG A 206 -18.40 -2.82 -11.40
CA ARG A 206 -19.32 -2.41 -12.48
C ARG A 206 -18.59 -1.99 -13.75
N VAL A 207 -17.49 -1.26 -13.60
CA VAL A 207 -16.72 -0.67 -14.71
C VAL A 207 -15.25 -0.95 -14.45
N ARG A 208 -14.52 -1.30 -15.51
CA ARG A 208 -13.06 -1.38 -15.50
C ARG A 208 -12.55 -0.27 -16.41
N GLN A 209 -11.85 0.70 -15.85
CA GLN A 209 -11.18 1.73 -16.63
C GLN A 209 -9.69 1.35 -16.71
N LEU A 210 -9.21 1.09 -17.92
CA LEU A 210 -7.81 0.74 -18.20
C LEU A 210 -7.25 1.80 -19.14
N PHE A 211 -6.16 2.43 -18.73
CA PHE A 211 -5.46 3.44 -19.51
C PHE A 211 -4.03 2.99 -19.78
N ALA A 212 -3.55 3.26 -20.98
CA ALA A 212 -2.17 3.06 -21.37
C ALA A 212 -1.62 4.40 -21.85
N VAL A 213 -0.62 4.91 -21.14
CA VAL A 213 0.02 6.19 -21.46
C VAL A 213 1.48 5.90 -21.79
N PRO A 214 1.99 6.35 -22.95
CA PRO A 214 3.40 6.24 -23.27
C PRO A 214 4.23 7.17 -22.36
N LEU A 215 5.39 6.71 -21.90
CA LEU A 215 6.31 7.50 -21.09
C LEU A 215 7.10 8.48 -21.97
N LEU A 216 6.51 9.65 -22.22
CA LEU A 216 7.07 10.71 -23.05
C LEU A 216 7.22 11.99 -22.22
N ASP A 217 8.39 12.18 -21.61
CA ASP A 217 8.63 13.34 -20.77
C ASP A 217 8.67 14.64 -21.61
N PRO A 218 7.96 15.72 -21.20
CA PRO A 218 8.11 17.03 -21.80
C PRO A 218 9.52 17.58 -21.54
N HIS A 219 10.09 18.31 -22.49
CA HIS A 219 11.40 18.95 -22.33
C HIS A 219 11.34 20.41 -22.75
N VAL A 220 11.80 21.31 -21.88
CA VAL A 220 11.92 22.74 -22.17
C VAL A 220 13.37 23.06 -22.45
N ASP A 221 13.65 23.63 -23.62
CA ASP A 221 14.99 24.03 -24.04
C ASP A 221 15.31 25.45 -23.56
N THR A 222 14.39 26.38 -23.79
CA THR A 222 14.61 27.80 -23.49
C THR A 222 13.37 28.50 -22.96
N VAL A 223 13.59 29.57 -22.19
CA VAL A 223 12.54 30.48 -21.74
C VAL A 223 13.00 31.91 -22.02
N THR A 224 12.24 32.64 -22.84
CA THR A 224 12.56 34.00 -23.25
C THR A 224 11.34 34.92 -23.09
N ALA A 225 11.55 36.24 -23.15
CA ALA A 225 10.43 37.17 -23.27
C ALA A 225 9.93 37.19 -24.72
N GLN A 226 8.62 37.27 -24.92
CA GLN A 226 8.00 37.28 -26.25
C GLN A 226 8.46 38.44 -27.13
N ASP A 227 8.80 39.59 -26.53
CA ASP A 227 9.29 40.78 -27.23
C ASP A 227 10.83 40.80 -27.37
N GLY A 228 11.52 39.74 -26.93
CA GLY A 228 12.98 39.62 -26.97
C GLY A 228 13.73 40.51 -25.97
N LYS A 229 13.02 41.21 -25.08
CA LYS A 229 13.64 42.09 -24.07
C LYS A 229 13.98 41.31 -22.78
N PRO A 230 14.75 41.91 -21.84
CA PRO A 230 14.92 41.33 -20.52
C PRO A 230 13.57 41.05 -19.85
N ILE A 231 13.44 39.87 -19.25
CA ILE A 231 12.18 39.42 -18.64
C ILE A 231 11.90 40.27 -17.40
N VAL A 232 10.75 40.94 -17.37
CA VAL A 232 10.26 41.75 -16.24
C VAL A 232 8.88 41.24 -15.80
N ALA A 233 8.32 41.77 -14.70
CA ALA A 233 7.08 41.27 -14.12
C ALA A 233 5.86 41.35 -15.07
N SER A 234 5.88 42.26 -16.04
CA SER A 234 4.84 42.41 -17.07
C SER A 234 5.11 41.63 -18.36
N SER A 235 6.24 40.92 -18.46
CA SER A 235 6.58 40.17 -19.67
C SER A 235 5.66 38.98 -19.87
N THR A 236 5.44 38.64 -21.14
CA THR A 236 4.92 37.33 -21.53
C THR A 236 6.09 36.41 -21.85
N LEU A 237 6.10 35.22 -21.27
CA LEU A 237 7.14 34.22 -21.45
C LEU A 237 6.85 33.36 -22.67
N VAL A 238 7.89 33.00 -23.40
CA VAL A 238 7.86 31.97 -24.45
C VAL A 238 8.77 30.85 -24.00
N ALA A 239 8.20 29.68 -23.78
CA ALA A 239 8.94 28.45 -23.52
C ALA A 239 8.99 27.61 -24.79
N GLU A 240 10.18 27.30 -25.29
CA GLU A 240 10.40 26.44 -26.46
C GLU A 240 11.00 25.11 -26.02
N GLY A 241 10.65 24.03 -26.73
CA GLY A 241 11.09 22.69 -26.38
C GLY A 241 10.41 21.61 -27.21
N GLU A 242 10.23 20.43 -26.61
CA GLU A 242 9.59 19.26 -27.22
C GLU A 242 8.55 18.65 -26.29
N ARG A 243 7.47 18.09 -26.87
CA ARG A 243 6.42 17.35 -26.16
C ARG A 243 5.72 18.18 -25.08
N LEU A 244 5.65 19.49 -25.28
CA LEU A 244 5.11 20.42 -24.29
C LEU A 244 3.58 20.35 -24.19
N LEU A 245 2.90 19.87 -25.24
CA LEU A 245 1.45 19.86 -25.31
C LEU A 245 0.86 18.61 -24.67
N HIS A 246 0.03 18.81 -23.66
CA HIS A 246 -0.83 17.76 -23.08
C HIS A 246 -2.16 18.35 -22.62
N VAL A 247 -3.19 17.52 -22.48
CA VAL A 247 -4.48 17.92 -21.92
C VAL A 247 -4.95 16.86 -20.92
N PRO A 248 -5.12 17.18 -19.63
CA PRO A 248 -4.78 18.45 -18.98
C PRO A 248 -3.26 18.70 -18.82
N MET A 249 -2.86 19.96 -18.69
CA MET A 249 -1.48 20.39 -18.39
C MET A 249 -1.47 21.66 -17.53
N GLU A 250 -0.39 21.87 -16.81
CA GLU A 250 -0.12 23.05 -15.99
C GLU A 250 1.29 23.56 -16.28
N VAL A 251 1.49 24.88 -16.31
CA VAL A 251 2.82 25.49 -16.30
C VAL A 251 3.02 26.18 -14.96
N VAL A 252 4.14 25.88 -14.32
CA VAL A 252 4.53 26.46 -13.03
C VAL A 252 5.72 27.38 -13.25
N VAL A 253 5.60 28.63 -12.81
CA VAL A 253 6.65 29.66 -12.88
C VAL A 253 6.99 30.12 -11.47
N GLY A 254 8.23 29.93 -11.03
CA GLY A 254 8.69 30.30 -9.69
C GLY A 254 7.88 29.62 -8.56
N GLY A 255 7.33 28.43 -8.82
CA GLY A 255 6.45 27.70 -7.89
C GLY A 255 4.98 28.12 -7.92
N LEU A 256 4.60 29.10 -8.75
CA LEU A 256 3.22 29.56 -8.91
C LEU A 256 2.61 29.08 -10.24
N PRO A 257 1.31 28.74 -10.28
CA PRO A 257 0.64 28.40 -11.53
C PRO A 257 0.60 29.61 -12.46
N ALA A 258 0.90 29.38 -13.73
CA ALA A 258 0.92 30.41 -14.76
C ALA A 258 -0.12 30.11 -15.85
N THR A 259 -0.71 31.17 -16.40
CA THR A 259 -1.75 31.05 -17.44
C THR A 259 -1.12 30.85 -18.81
N ILE A 260 -1.59 29.85 -19.56
CA ILE A 260 -1.12 29.53 -20.90
C ILE A 260 -2.03 30.24 -21.92
N ALA A 261 -1.46 31.16 -22.69
CA ALA A 261 -2.17 31.91 -23.73
C ALA A 261 -2.18 31.16 -25.08
N GLU A 262 -1.05 30.58 -25.46
CA GLU A 262 -0.90 29.75 -26.66
C GLU A 262 -0.17 28.46 -26.30
N ARG A 263 -0.57 27.35 -26.92
CA ARG A 263 0.04 26.05 -26.69
C ARG A 263 0.19 25.27 -27.99
N SER A 264 1.37 24.70 -28.15
CA SER A 264 1.73 23.75 -29.18
C SER A 264 2.72 22.76 -28.60
N ASP A 265 3.03 21.70 -29.34
CA ASP A 265 3.93 20.66 -28.86
C ASP A 265 5.38 21.15 -28.64
N THR A 266 5.78 22.24 -29.30
CA THR A 266 7.15 22.76 -29.24
C THR A 266 7.26 24.17 -28.68
N ARG A 267 6.13 24.84 -28.40
CA ARG A 267 6.10 26.23 -27.94
C ARG A 267 4.89 26.50 -27.07
N LEU A 268 5.13 27.12 -25.91
CA LEU A 268 4.11 27.65 -25.00
C LEU A 268 4.31 29.15 -24.81
N VAL A 269 3.21 29.90 -24.85
CA VAL A 269 3.18 31.32 -24.48
C VAL A 269 2.45 31.45 -23.16
N VAL A 270 3.14 31.98 -22.15
CA VAL A 270 2.74 31.91 -20.74
C VAL A 270 2.81 33.28 -20.10
N SER A 271 1.75 33.70 -19.42
CA SER A 271 1.72 34.96 -18.68
C SER A 271 2.51 34.84 -17.37
N MET A 272 3.31 35.85 -17.04
CA MET A 272 4.02 35.91 -15.75
C MET A 272 3.01 35.96 -14.59
N PRO A 273 3.09 35.06 -13.59
CA PRO A 273 2.25 35.15 -12.41
C PRO A 273 2.71 36.30 -11.49
N ALA A 274 1.75 36.94 -10.82
CA ALA A 274 2.05 37.99 -9.86
C ALA A 274 2.71 37.43 -8.58
N GLY A 275 3.51 38.25 -7.91
CA GLY A 275 4.11 37.91 -6.61
C GLY A 275 5.48 37.23 -6.68
N LEU A 276 6.06 37.06 -7.86
CA LEU A 276 7.43 36.56 -8.00
C LEU A 276 8.45 37.66 -7.65
N PRO A 277 9.46 37.39 -6.80
CA PRO A 277 10.54 38.33 -6.54
C PRO A 277 11.51 38.42 -7.71
N ALA A 278 12.18 39.56 -7.89
CA ALA A 278 13.24 39.69 -8.88
C ALA A 278 14.41 38.73 -8.57
N GLY A 279 15.14 38.27 -9.58
CA GLY A 279 16.22 37.29 -9.43
C GLY A 279 16.00 36.03 -10.27
N VAL A 280 16.70 34.95 -9.94
CA VAL A 280 16.57 33.68 -10.65
C VAL A 280 15.21 33.06 -10.33
N GLN A 281 14.43 32.82 -11.38
CA GLN A 281 13.15 32.14 -11.35
C GLN A 281 13.21 30.88 -12.21
N SER A 282 12.22 30.01 -12.07
CA SER A 282 12.15 28.75 -12.81
C SER A 282 10.85 28.63 -13.59
N LEU A 283 10.86 27.86 -14.66
CA LEU A 283 9.68 27.40 -15.38
C LEU A 283 9.71 25.88 -15.49
N GLN A 284 8.55 25.25 -15.27
CA GLN A 284 8.36 23.81 -15.43
C GLN A 284 6.97 23.55 -16.04
N VAL A 285 6.90 22.59 -16.97
CA VAL A 285 5.65 22.08 -17.53
C VAL A 285 5.27 20.78 -16.84
N LYS A 286 4.01 20.64 -16.45
CA LYS A 286 3.47 19.45 -15.79
C LYS A 286 2.31 18.91 -16.61
N HIS A 287 2.41 17.68 -17.08
CA HIS A 287 1.31 16.95 -17.65
C HIS A 287 0.46 16.34 -16.53
N GLN A 288 -0.84 16.29 -16.76
CA GLN A 288 -1.80 15.69 -15.85
C GLN A 288 -2.65 14.70 -16.64
N PHE A 289 -3.11 13.63 -15.99
CA PHE A 289 -3.95 12.63 -16.63
C PHE A 289 -5.34 12.64 -16.02
N ASP A 290 -6.34 12.68 -16.90
CA ASP A 290 -7.74 12.50 -16.53
C ASP A 290 -8.14 11.07 -16.89
N PHE A 291 -8.55 10.31 -15.88
CA PHE A 291 -8.91 8.90 -15.99
C PHE A 291 -10.42 8.68 -15.78
N ASP A 292 -11.25 9.73 -15.85
CA ASP A 292 -12.70 9.68 -15.59
C ASP A 292 -13.03 9.05 -14.22
N THR A 293 -12.23 9.37 -13.22
CA THR A 293 -12.32 8.95 -11.82
C THR A 293 -12.63 10.14 -10.90
N PRO A 294 -13.15 9.91 -9.67
CA PRO A 294 -13.60 11.00 -8.80
C PRO A 294 -12.51 11.99 -8.36
N ASP A 295 -11.25 11.58 -8.37
CA ASP A 295 -10.11 12.35 -7.87
C ASP A 295 -9.22 12.90 -8.99
N ASP A 296 -9.74 12.98 -10.22
CA ASP A 296 -9.04 13.58 -11.36
C ASP A 296 -8.89 15.12 -11.23
N PRO A 297 -7.84 15.70 -11.83
CA PRO A 297 -6.79 15.03 -12.61
C PRO A 297 -5.61 14.53 -11.76
N HIS A 298 -5.03 13.39 -12.17
CA HIS A 298 -3.85 12.79 -11.56
C HIS A 298 -2.54 13.45 -12.00
N ARG A 299 -1.54 13.45 -11.11
CA ARG A 299 -0.18 13.91 -11.43
C ARG A 299 0.44 13.02 -12.52
N GLY A 300 0.90 13.63 -13.60
CA GLY A 300 1.56 12.96 -14.71
C GLY A 300 3.06 13.25 -14.78
N LEU A 301 3.57 13.32 -16.01
CA LEU A 301 4.98 13.58 -16.31
C LEU A 301 5.31 15.05 -16.16
N GLU A 302 6.55 15.35 -15.79
CA GLU A 302 7.00 16.72 -15.57
C GLU A 302 8.26 16.99 -16.39
N SER A 303 8.41 18.22 -16.87
CA SER A 303 9.60 18.60 -17.60
C SER A 303 10.78 18.79 -16.68
N ASN A 304 11.96 18.92 -17.30
CA ASN A 304 13.09 19.59 -16.66
C ASN A 304 12.69 20.99 -16.18
N VAL A 305 13.49 21.53 -15.26
CA VAL A 305 13.35 22.89 -14.75
C VAL A 305 14.29 23.81 -15.51
N VAL A 306 13.76 24.83 -16.18
CA VAL A 306 14.57 25.85 -16.86
C VAL A 306 14.58 27.12 -16.02
N ALA A 307 15.78 27.63 -15.74
CA ALA A 307 15.96 28.87 -15.01
C ALA A 307 15.99 30.07 -15.96
N PHE A 308 15.40 31.19 -15.53
CA PHE A 308 15.52 32.48 -16.19
C PHE A 308 15.68 33.57 -15.13
N VAL A 309 16.13 34.76 -15.54
CA VAL A 309 16.31 35.89 -14.62
C VAL A 309 15.13 36.85 -14.77
N LEU A 310 14.37 37.07 -13.70
CA LEU A 310 13.37 38.12 -13.59
C LEU A 310 14.05 39.42 -13.17
N HIS A 311 14.15 40.36 -14.10
CA HIS A 311 14.81 41.64 -13.88
C HIS A 311 13.89 42.62 -13.14
N PRO A 312 14.42 43.38 -12.15
CA PRO A 312 13.65 44.43 -11.49
C PRO A 312 13.47 45.63 -12.43
N VAL A 313 12.32 46.29 -12.34
CA VAL A 313 12.03 47.57 -13.00
C VAL A 313 12.21 48.68 -11.98
N PHE A 314 12.93 49.73 -12.37
CA PHE A 314 13.09 50.93 -11.56
C PHE A 314 11.81 51.78 -11.62
N GLY A 315 11.18 52.00 -10.46
CA GLY A 315 9.94 52.76 -10.33
C GLY A 315 10.12 54.22 -9.90
N GLY A 316 11.34 54.65 -9.56
CA GLY A 316 11.64 56.03 -9.19
C GLY A 316 12.66 56.16 -8.04
N LEU A 317 13.24 57.36 -7.91
CA LEU A 317 14.21 57.71 -6.85
C LEU A 317 13.85 59.07 -6.25
N THR A 318 13.83 59.15 -4.92
CA THR A 318 13.80 60.43 -4.19
C THR A 318 14.97 60.52 -3.22
N LEU A 319 15.56 61.70 -3.07
CA LEU A 319 16.74 61.95 -2.25
C LEU A 319 16.36 62.73 -0.99
N ASN A 320 16.88 62.30 0.17
CA ASN A 320 16.65 62.96 1.46
C ASN A 320 17.95 63.11 2.27
N PRO A 321 18.40 64.34 2.61
CA PRO A 321 17.81 65.63 2.22
C PRO A 321 17.94 65.86 0.70
N ALA A 322 17.17 66.80 0.16
CA ALA A 322 17.32 67.20 -1.24
C ALA A 322 18.74 67.76 -1.48
N PRO A 323 19.37 67.46 -2.64
CA PRO A 323 20.59 68.09 -3.09
C PRO A 323 20.65 69.62 -2.88
N SER A 324 21.63 70.10 -2.10
CA SER A 324 21.92 71.54 -1.94
C SER A 324 23.42 71.84 -1.90
N GLY A 325 23.82 73.02 -2.39
CA GLY A 325 25.22 73.45 -2.47
C GLY A 325 26.04 72.76 -3.58
N THR A 326 27.33 73.11 -3.68
CA THR A 326 28.25 72.65 -4.75
C THR A 326 29.09 71.43 -4.38
N GLY A 327 29.10 71.04 -3.10
CA GLY A 327 29.86 69.87 -2.61
C GLY A 327 29.22 68.53 -2.98
N PRO A 328 29.94 67.41 -2.76
CA PRO A 328 29.45 66.07 -3.02
C PRO A 328 28.26 65.72 -2.11
N TYR A 329 27.30 64.97 -2.66
CA TYR A 329 26.08 64.56 -1.98
C TYR A 329 26.31 63.36 -1.04
N THR A 330 25.78 63.48 0.17
CA THR A 330 25.64 62.38 1.13
C THR A 330 24.25 62.45 1.72
N GLY A 331 23.51 61.33 1.71
CA GLY A 331 22.12 61.28 2.15
C GLY A 331 21.51 59.89 1.97
N GLN A 332 20.18 59.84 1.93
CA GLN A 332 19.42 58.61 1.75
C GLN A 332 18.61 58.69 0.46
N ALA A 333 18.77 57.68 -0.39
CA ALA A 333 17.91 57.44 -1.54
C ALA A 333 16.74 56.53 -1.13
N ARG A 334 15.51 56.94 -1.47
CA ARG A 334 14.32 56.08 -1.44
C ARG A 334 14.03 55.64 -2.88
N VAL A 335 14.20 54.35 -3.14
CA VAL A 335 14.06 53.75 -4.48
C VAL A 335 12.78 52.93 -4.54
N THR A 336 11.93 53.17 -5.52
CA THR A 336 10.79 52.29 -5.82
C THR A 336 11.23 51.23 -6.83
N VAL A 337 10.84 49.98 -6.61
CA VAL A 337 11.28 48.82 -7.38
C VAL A 337 10.10 47.88 -7.58
N ASP A 338 9.96 47.35 -8.79
CA ASP A 338 8.94 46.37 -9.13
C ASP A 338 9.61 45.14 -9.78
N PRO A 339 9.34 43.89 -9.35
CA PRO A 339 8.53 43.50 -8.19
C PRO A 339 9.12 43.98 -6.87
N VAL A 340 8.27 44.12 -5.84
CA VAL A 340 8.69 44.50 -4.49
C VAL A 340 9.72 43.48 -3.98
N PRO A 341 10.96 43.88 -3.69
CA PRO A 341 11.96 42.90 -3.32
C PRO A 341 11.68 42.31 -1.93
N ALA A 342 11.95 41.02 -1.71
CA ALA A 342 11.74 40.37 -0.42
C ALA A 342 12.83 40.75 0.60
N ARG A 343 12.55 40.69 1.91
CA ARG A 343 13.42 41.15 3.02
C ARG A 343 14.84 40.59 2.99
N ALA A 344 15.01 39.38 2.44
CA ALA A 344 16.27 38.68 2.36
C ALA A 344 17.13 39.08 1.15
N GLN A 345 16.53 39.75 0.15
CA GLN A 345 17.21 40.09 -1.10
C GLN A 345 18.18 41.24 -0.91
N ARG A 346 19.38 41.07 -1.45
CA ARG A 346 20.43 42.09 -1.50
C ARG A 346 20.14 43.04 -2.65
N ILE A 347 20.14 44.33 -2.34
CA ILE A 347 19.85 45.38 -3.32
C ILE A 347 21.06 46.31 -3.43
N ALA A 348 21.47 46.61 -4.67
CA ALA A 348 22.45 47.64 -4.95
C ALA A 348 21.87 48.71 -5.90
N LEU A 349 22.03 49.98 -5.53
CA LEU A 349 21.79 51.12 -6.40
C LEU A 349 23.07 51.41 -7.17
N LEU A 350 22.99 51.37 -8.49
CA LEU A 350 24.09 51.64 -9.40
C LEU A 350 23.83 52.98 -10.09
N LEU A 351 24.83 53.85 -10.04
CA LEU A 351 24.79 55.17 -10.67
C LEU A 351 25.93 55.27 -11.68
N ASN A 352 25.63 55.58 -12.93
CA ASN A 352 26.62 55.77 -13.99
C ASN A 352 26.46 57.18 -14.55
N ARG A 353 27.53 57.98 -14.60
CA ARG A 353 27.42 59.34 -15.13
C ARG A 353 26.97 59.34 -16.59
N THR A 354 26.08 60.28 -16.96
CA THR A 354 25.66 60.46 -18.36
C THR A 354 26.73 61.19 -19.19
N THR A 355 27.64 61.92 -18.54
CA THR A 355 28.80 62.59 -19.16
C THR A 355 30.12 62.12 -18.56
N PRO A 356 31.22 62.07 -19.34
CA PRO A 356 32.52 61.61 -18.83
C PRO A 356 33.05 62.53 -17.72
N ALA A 357 33.22 62.00 -16.51
CA ALA A 357 33.89 62.67 -15.40
C ALA A 357 34.35 61.66 -14.35
N THR A 358 35.25 62.06 -13.43
CA THR A 358 35.81 61.20 -12.37
C THR A 358 35.21 61.55 -11.00
N PRO A 359 34.69 60.57 -10.22
CA PRO A 359 34.40 59.18 -10.59
C PRO A 359 33.30 59.09 -11.66
N SER A 360 33.33 58.03 -12.47
CA SER A 360 32.36 57.79 -13.55
C SER A 360 31.17 56.94 -13.11
N SER A 361 31.28 56.21 -11.99
CA SER A 361 30.23 55.35 -11.48
C SER A 361 30.29 55.18 -9.96
N TYR A 362 29.15 54.87 -9.36
CA TYR A 362 29.00 54.55 -7.95
C TYR A 362 28.10 53.33 -7.77
N ALA A 363 28.33 52.57 -6.70
CA ALA A 363 27.47 51.46 -6.27
C ALA A 363 27.24 51.54 -4.76
N PHE A 364 25.97 51.49 -4.35
CA PHE A 364 25.58 51.57 -2.94
C PHE A 364 24.65 50.41 -2.58
N THR A 365 24.96 49.69 -1.51
CA THR A 365 24.10 48.59 -1.04
C THR A 365 23.01 49.15 -0.12
N ALA A 366 21.77 48.68 -0.31
CA ALA A 366 20.64 49.02 0.55
C ALA A 366 20.85 48.54 1.99
N ASN A 367 20.20 49.21 2.94
CA ASN A 367 20.17 48.72 4.31
C ASN A 367 19.43 47.38 4.41
N ARG A 368 19.74 46.58 5.44
CA ARG A 368 18.96 45.38 5.77
C ARG A 368 17.50 45.76 6.03
N ARG A 369 16.57 44.98 5.47
CA ARG A 369 15.12 45.25 5.55
C ARG A 369 14.44 44.31 6.55
N ALA A 370 13.38 44.81 7.19
CA ALA A 370 12.59 44.06 8.17
C ALA A 370 11.37 43.35 7.56
N SER A 371 10.91 43.80 6.39
CA SER A 371 9.74 43.29 5.66
C SER A 371 9.91 43.44 4.15
N ASP A 372 9.03 42.77 3.40
CA ASP A 372 8.95 42.82 1.94
C ASP A 372 8.20 44.10 1.55
N ALA A 373 8.94 45.21 1.48
CA ALA A 373 8.35 46.53 1.25
C ALA A 373 9.22 47.42 0.36
N ALA A 374 8.53 48.26 -0.41
CA ALA A 374 9.07 49.44 -1.09
C ALA A 374 8.54 50.71 -0.39
N PRO A 375 9.24 51.86 -0.43
CA PRO A 375 10.51 52.08 -1.12
C PRO A 375 11.72 51.51 -0.36
N VAL A 376 12.75 51.13 -1.10
CA VAL A 376 14.03 50.64 -0.59
C VAL A 376 14.90 51.83 -0.18
N LEU A 377 15.44 51.80 1.04
CA LEU A 377 16.31 52.85 1.55
C LEU A 377 17.79 52.51 1.32
N VAL A 378 18.48 53.33 0.53
CA VAL A 378 19.88 53.17 0.18
C VAL A 378 20.69 54.36 0.70
N PRO A 379 21.65 54.16 1.62
CA PRO A 379 22.56 55.21 2.03
C PRO A 379 23.56 55.53 0.91
N ILE A 380 23.63 56.79 0.51
CA ILE A 380 24.54 57.30 -0.53
C ILE A 380 25.56 58.22 0.14
N ARG A 381 26.83 58.09 -0.22
CA ARG A 381 27.92 58.91 0.35
C ARG A 381 28.86 59.41 -0.73
N ASN A 382 29.27 60.67 -0.60
CA ASN A 382 30.29 61.32 -1.42
C ASN A 382 30.06 61.20 -2.95
N VAL A 383 28.81 61.33 -3.40
CA VAL A 383 28.50 61.34 -4.84
C VAL A 383 28.71 62.73 -5.41
N ALA A 384 29.58 62.84 -6.40
CA ALA A 384 29.82 64.11 -7.08
C ALA A 384 28.54 64.61 -7.77
N ARG A 385 28.35 65.93 -7.87
CA ARG A 385 27.17 66.49 -8.54
C ARG A 385 27.15 66.11 -10.03
N GLY A 386 25.96 65.89 -10.57
CA GLY A 386 25.76 65.59 -11.98
C GLY A 386 24.53 64.76 -12.28
N GLU A 387 24.34 64.45 -13.56
CA GLU A 387 23.29 63.56 -14.04
C GLU A 387 23.83 62.13 -14.16
N TYR A 388 23.04 61.16 -13.69
CA TYR A 388 23.39 59.75 -13.65
C TYR A 388 22.28 58.90 -14.26
N PHE A 389 22.65 57.91 -15.07
CA PHE A 389 21.81 56.74 -15.32
C PHE A 389 21.68 55.93 -14.03
N VAL A 390 20.45 55.54 -13.73
CA VAL A 390 20.11 54.79 -12.52
C VAL A 390 19.80 53.36 -12.90
N ARG A 391 20.46 52.41 -12.24
CA ARG A 391 20.08 51.00 -12.30
C ARG A 391 19.95 50.46 -10.89
N ILE A 392 19.12 49.45 -10.75
CA ILE A 392 19.03 48.70 -9.51
C ILE A 392 19.35 47.23 -9.75
N GLN A 393 20.13 46.65 -8.86
CA GLN A 393 20.43 45.22 -8.87
C GLN A 393 19.78 44.56 -7.67
N VAL A 394 18.99 43.51 -7.90
CA VAL A 394 18.36 42.69 -6.85
C VAL A 394 18.89 41.27 -6.98
N ASP A 395 19.61 40.77 -5.96
CA ASP A 395 20.26 39.45 -5.96
C ASP A 395 21.03 39.10 -7.24
N GLY A 396 21.71 40.11 -7.82
CA GLY A 396 22.49 39.96 -9.05
C GLY A 396 21.73 40.29 -10.34
N ALA A 397 20.39 40.31 -10.33
CA ALA A 397 19.57 40.72 -11.48
C ALA A 397 19.53 42.26 -11.59
N GLU A 398 20.13 42.80 -12.65
CA GLU A 398 20.16 44.25 -12.92
C GLU A 398 18.91 44.70 -13.68
N SER A 399 18.38 45.88 -13.34
CA SER A 399 17.29 46.48 -14.08
C SER A 399 17.74 46.84 -15.50
N PRO A 400 16.89 46.61 -16.53
CA PRO A 400 17.20 47.01 -17.89
C PRO A 400 17.45 48.52 -17.98
N LEU A 401 18.41 48.92 -18.81
CA LEU A 401 18.76 50.31 -19.07
C LEU A 401 18.68 50.57 -20.58
N ASP A 402 17.87 51.54 -20.96
CA ASP A 402 17.74 51.94 -22.36
C ASP A 402 18.64 53.15 -22.64
N LEU A 403 19.60 52.96 -23.56
CA LEU A 403 20.55 53.98 -23.96
C LEU A 403 20.26 54.55 -25.35
N ASP A 404 19.17 54.13 -26.01
CA ASP A 404 18.75 54.70 -27.28
C ASP A 404 18.07 56.07 -27.03
N PRO A 405 18.66 57.20 -27.46
CA PRO A 405 18.08 58.52 -27.26
C PRO A 405 16.73 58.72 -27.98
N ALA A 406 16.42 57.88 -28.97
CA ALA A 406 15.16 57.91 -29.71
C ALA A 406 14.04 57.09 -29.01
N SER A 407 14.38 56.28 -28.01
CA SER A 407 13.42 55.46 -27.28
C SER A 407 12.64 56.28 -26.26
N SER A 408 11.33 56.04 -26.16
CA SER A 408 10.49 56.60 -25.10
C SER A 408 10.90 56.11 -23.69
N GLY A 409 11.71 55.05 -23.61
CA GLY A 409 12.26 54.49 -22.37
C GLY A 409 13.67 54.97 -22.02
N PHE A 410 14.26 55.88 -22.79
CA PHE A 410 15.63 56.36 -22.59
C PHE A 410 15.91 56.76 -21.13
N GLY A 411 16.94 56.18 -20.53
CA GLY A 411 17.22 56.30 -19.10
C GLY A 411 16.84 55.04 -18.32
N PRO A 412 16.54 55.11 -17.01
CA PRO A 412 16.15 56.28 -16.21
C PRO A 412 17.33 57.13 -15.71
N LYS A 413 17.08 58.43 -15.49
CA LYS A 413 18.10 59.41 -15.07
C LYS A 413 17.75 60.06 -13.73
N VAL A 414 18.78 60.46 -12.98
CA VAL A 414 18.63 61.31 -11.80
C VAL A 414 19.72 62.37 -11.75
N THR A 415 19.35 63.57 -11.33
CA THR A 415 20.29 64.66 -11.04
C THR A 415 20.58 64.66 -9.55
N ILE A 416 21.86 64.54 -9.20
CA ILE A 416 22.37 64.59 -7.83
C ILE A 416 23.14 65.87 -7.62
#